data_AF-A0A453L538-F1
#
_entry.id   AF-A0A453L538-F1
#
_cell.length_a   1.000
_cell.length_b   1.000
_cell.length_c   1.000
_cell.angle_alpha   90.00
_cell.angle_beta   90.00
_cell.angle_gamma   90.00
#
_symmetry.space_group_name_H-M   'P 1'
#
loop_
_entity.id
_entity.type
_entity.pdbx_description
1 polymer ?
#
loop_
_entity_poly.entity_id
_entity_poly.type
_entity_poly.pdbx_seq_one_letter_code
_entity_poly.pdbx_strand_id
1 'polypeptide(L)'
;AGSGKTVCVTGAGGYIASWLVKLLLSRGYAVHGTVRHLGEEKTGHLRRLENASESLRLFKADLLDYDAMAAAVVGCQGVFHVATPLQMLGPAVTGTTNVLKAASAANAVRVVVVSSMVAVEINPKDWPQELVPCC
;
A
#
# COMPACT_ATOMS: atom_id res chain seq x y z
N ALA A 1 24.88 1.46 -9.72
CA ALA A 1 23.51 0.90 -9.75
C ALA A 1 23.08 0.66 -8.31
N GLY A 2 22.15 1.47 -7.78
CA GLY A 2 21.89 1.58 -6.34
C GLY A 2 21.41 0.27 -5.71
N SER A 3 22.18 -0.25 -4.76
CA SER A 3 21.88 -1.44 -3.94
C SER A 3 20.81 -1.14 -2.86
N GLY A 4 19.76 -0.41 -3.21
CA GLY A 4 18.67 -0.02 -2.31
C GLY A 4 17.56 -1.09 -2.27
N LYS A 5 16.96 -1.28 -1.10
CA LYS A 5 15.78 -2.16 -0.95
C LYS A 5 14.59 -1.51 -1.66
N THR A 6 13.87 -2.27 -2.49
CA THR A 6 12.66 -1.79 -3.16
C THR A 6 11.41 -2.18 -2.38
N VAL A 7 10.49 -1.23 -2.19
CA VAL A 7 9.21 -1.47 -1.51
C VAL A 7 8.04 -0.90 -2.29
N CYS A 8 6.89 -1.55 -2.21
CA CYS A 8 5.64 -1.07 -2.80
C CYS A 8 4.80 -0.34 -1.74
N VAL A 9 4.23 0.81 -2.08
CA VAL A 9 3.28 1.56 -1.24
C VAL A 9 1.99 1.73 -2.03
N THR A 10 0.90 1.13 -1.54
CA THR A 10 -0.39 1.23 -2.22
C THR A 10 -1.07 2.56 -1.92
N GLY A 11 -1.63 3.24 -2.92
CA GLY A 11 -2.32 4.51 -2.70
C GLY A 11 -1.37 5.64 -2.31
N ALA A 12 -0.18 5.68 -2.92
CA ALA A 12 0.95 6.54 -2.58
C ALA A 12 0.60 8.04 -2.46
N GLY A 13 -0.38 8.53 -3.22
CA GLY A 13 -0.85 9.91 -3.17
C GLY A 13 -1.84 10.23 -2.05
N GLY A 14 -2.14 9.26 -1.17
CA GLY A 14 -3.00 9.45 -0.02
C GLY A 14 -2.31 10.21 1.11
N TYR A 15 -3.10 10.66 2.10
CA TYR A 15 -2.61 11.46 3.21
C TYR A 15 -1.48 10.76 3.98
N ILE A 16 -1.72 9.58 4.55
CA ILE A 16 -0.70 8.81 5.27
C ILE A 16 0.40 8.31 4.34
N ALA A 17 0.02 7.85 3.14
CA ALA A 17 0.93 7.22 2.21
C ALA A 17 2.00 8.18 1.67
N SER A 18 1.67 9.46 1.43
CA SER A 18 2.63 10.45 0.92
C SER A 18 3.77 10.74 1.91
N TRP A 19 3.46 10.78 3.22
CA TRP A 19 4.47 10.88 4.27
C TRP A 19 5.32 9.63 4.39
N LEU A 20 4.70 8.44 4.27
CA LEU A 20 5.44 7.19 4.24
C LEU A 20 6.41 7.13 3.05
N VAL A 21 5.98 7.54 1.86
CA VAL A 21 6.83 7.62 0.66
C VAL A 21 8.00 8.58 0.90
N LYS A 22 7.73 9.78 1.43
CA LYS A 22 8.78 10.74 1.79
C LYS A 22 9.82 10.14 2.72
N LEU A 23 9.38 9.43 3.77
CA LEU A 23 10.27 8.80 4.75
C LEU A 23 11.08 7.64 4.15
N LEU A 24 10.49 6.85 3.25
CA LEU A 24 11.18 5.74 2.59
C LEU A 24 12.26 6.27 1.65
N LEU A 25 11.94 7.30 0.86
CA LEU A 25 12.89 7.95 -0.05
C LEU A 25 14.05 8.60 0.71
N SER A 26 13.79 9.28 1.85
CA SER A 26 14.86 9.87 2.67
C SER A 26 15.78 8.84 3.32
N ARG A 27 15.32 7.59 3.44
CA ARG A 27 16.11 6.45 3.93
C ARG A 27 16.78 5.65 2.82
N GLY A 28 16.73 6.12 1.57
CA GLY A 28 17.39 5.48 0.43
C GLY A 28 16.68 4.23 -0.11
N TYR A 29 15.38 4.06 0.17
CA TYR A 29 14.58 3.01 -0.46
C TYR A 29 14.15 3.42 -1.86
N ALA A 30 14.13 2.46 -2.78
CA ALA A 30 13.38 2.59 -4.01
C ALA A 30 11.90 2.30 -3.72
N VAL A 31 11.01 3.17 -4.20
CA VAL A 31 9.58 3.12 -3.89
C VAL A 31 8.78 2.92 -5.18
N HIS A 32 8.01 1.84 -5.22
CA HIS A 32 6.93 1.66 -6.18
C HIS A 32 5.64 2.19 -5.56
N GLY A 33 5.15 3.33 -6.02
CA GLY A 33 3.91 3.93 -5.51
C GLY A 33 2.73 3.65 -6.43
N THR A 34 1.65 3.06 -5.92
CA THR A 34 0.42 2.90 -6.73
C THR A 34 -0.52 4.09 -6.58
N VAL A 35 -1.09 4.54 -7.69
CA VAL A 35 -2.09 5.61 -7.76
C VAL A 35 -3.14 5.28 -8.82
N ARG A 36 -4.37 5.76 -8.66
CA ARG A 36 -5.43 5.55 -9.68
C ARG A 36 -5.25 6.46 -10.90
N HIS A 37 -4.67 7.64 -10.71
CA HIS A 37 -4.44 8.63 -11.76
C HIS A 37 -3.02 9.17 -11.66
N LEU A 38 -2.30 9.18 -12.78
CA LEU A 38 -0.92 9.68 -12.88
C LEU A 38 -0.81 11.19 -13.10
N GLY A 39 -1.95 11.91 -13.15
CA GLY A 39 -1.99 13.35 -13.37
C GLY A 39 -1.25 14.15 -12.30
N GLU A 40 -0.79 15.34 -12.67
CA GLU A 40 -0.01 16.23 -11.79
C GLU A 40 -0.80 16.66 -10.56
N GLU A 41 -2.12 16.85 -10.68
CA GLU A 41 -3.02 17.18 -9.57
C GLU A 41 -2.94 16.15 -8.43
N LYS A 42 -2.86 14.86 -8.77
CA LYS A 42 -2.84 13.76 -7.80
C LYS A 42 -1.44 13.31 -7.41
N THR A 43 -0.43 13.53 -8.24
CA THR A 43 0.92 12.97 -8.05
C THR A 43 2.03 13.98 -7.94
N GLY A 44 1.77 15.26 -8.25
CA GLY A 44 2.79 16.30 -8.27
C GLY A 44 3.50 16.48 -6.94
N HIS A 45 2.77 16.35 -5.84
CA HIS A 45 3.36 16.43 -4.50
C HIS A 45 4.36 15.29 -4.23
N LEU A 46 4.17 14.10 -4.82
CA LEU A 46 5.12 12.98 -4.71
C LEU A 46 6.35 13.20 -5.58
N ARG A 47 6.16 13.72 -6.79
CA ARG A 47 7.24 13.99 -7.75
C ARG A 47 8.21 15.06 -7.28
N ARG A 48 7.72 15.99 -6.44
CA ARG A 48 8.52 17.06 -5.81
C ARG A 48 9.25 16.62 -4.54
N LEU A 49 9.09 15.37 -4.09
CA LEU A 49 9.85 14.87 -2.94
C LEU A 49 11.33 14.73 -3.30
N GLU A 50 12.18 14.94 -2.31
CA GLU A 50 13.61 14.67 -2.43
C GLU A 50 13.84 13.20 -2.80
N ASN A 51 14.79 12.94 -3.70
CA ASN A 51 15.12 11.62 -4.26
C ASN A 51 14.01 10.95 -5.10
N ALA A 52 12.86 11.60 -5.33
CA ALA A 52 11.77 11.01 -6.10
C ALA A 52 12.14 10.75 -7.57
N SER A 53 12.88 11.64 -8.21
CA SER A 53 13.30 11.48 -9.61
C SER A 53 14.14 10.23 -9.85
N GLU A 54 14.88 9.77 -8.84
CA GLU A 54 15.79 8.64 -8.94
C GLU A 54 15.18 7.35 -8.37
N SER A 55 14.37 7.48 -7.32
CA SER A 55 13.96 6.35 -6.48
C SER A 55 12.44 6.19 -6.36
N LEU A 56 11.61 7.04 -6.96
CA LEU A 56 10.15 6.87 -6.99
C LEU A 56 9.66 6.47 -8.39
N ARG A 57 9.01 5.31 -8.47
CA ARG A 57 8.27 4.88 -9.66
C ARG A 57 6.78 4.82 -9.36
N LEU A 58 5.98 5.58 -10.11
CA LEU A 58 4.53 5.58 -9.96
C LEU A 58 3.87 4.62 -10.94
N PHE A 59 2.97 3.78 -10.42
CA PHE A 59 2.19 2.81 -11.17
C PHE A 59 0.73 3.23 -11.15
N LYS A 60 0.09 3.22 -12.33
CA LYS A 60 -1.36 3.32 -12.41
C LYS A 60 -1.95 1.97 -12.00
N ALA A 61 -2.59 1.90 -10.84
CA ALA A 61 -3.24 0.68 -10.38
C ALA A 61 -4.45 0.98 -9.50
N ASP A 62 -5.46 0.13 -9.62
CA ASP A 62 -6.61 0.07 -8.73
C ASP A 62 -6.50 -1.20 -7.87
N LEU A 63 -7.01 -1.18 -6.64
CA LEU A 63 -6.96 -2.34 -5.75
C LEU A 63 -7.74 -3.54 -6.29
N LEU A 64 -8.78 -3.28 -7.08
CA LEU A 64 -9.61 -4.33 -7.68
C LEU A 64 -8.99 -4.90 -8.96
N ASP A 65 -7.94 -4.27 -9.50
CA ASP A 65 -7.18 -4.73 -10.65
C ASP A 65 -5.95 -5.51 -10.17
N TYR A 66 -6.06 -6.83 -10.16
CA TYR A 66 -4.99 -7.71 -9.70
C TYR A 66 -3.71 -7.58 -10.54
N ASP A 67 -3.82 -7.50 -11.87
CA ASP A 67 -2.66 -7.49 -12.75
C ASP A 67 -1.87 -6.18 -12.60
N ALA A 68 -2.58 -5.05 -12.46
CA ALA A 68 -1.95 -3.77 -12.17
C ALA A 68 -1.24 -3.77 -10.79
N MET A 69 -1.85 -4.40 -9.79
CA MET A 69 -1.23 -4.56 -8.47
C MET A 69 -0.01 -5.48 -8.51
N ALA A 70 -0.08 -6.61 -9.21
CA ALA A 70 1.03 -7.53 -9.41
C ALA A 70 2.20 -6.83 -10.10
N ALA A 71 1.95 -6.10 -11.18
CA ALA A 71 2.97 -5.32 -11.89
C ALA A 71 3.69 -4.30 -10.99
N ALA A 72 2.97 -3.67 -10.05
CA ALA A 72 3.56 -2.73 -9.10
C ALA A 72 4.41 -3.40 -8.01
N VAL A 73 4.06 -4.63 -7.63
CA VAL A 73 4.73 -5.36 -6.53
C VAL A 73 5.94 -6.16 -7.01
N VAL A 74 6.01 -6.53 -8.29
CA VAL A 74 7.18 -7.23 -8.87
C VAL A 74 8.50 -6.51 -8.53
N GLY A 75 9.46 -7.27 -8.02
CA GLY A 75 10.78 -6.77 -7.61
C GLY A 75 10.82 -6.06 -6.26
N CYS A 76 9.68 -5.93 -5.56
CA CYS A 76 9.62 -5.37 -4.21
C CYS A 76 9.92 -6.43 -3.15
N GLN A 77 10.72 -6.06 -2.16
CA GLN A 77 11.04 -6.90 -1.00
C GLN A 77 9.97 -6.79 0.10
N GLY A 78 9.14 -5.75 0.06
CA GLY A 78 8.02 -5.58 0.96
C GLY A 78 6.93 -4.70 0.39
N VAL A 79 5.74 -4.79 0.98
CA VAL A 79 4.56 -4.04 0.58
C VAL A 79 3.94 -3.35 1.78
N PHE A 80 3.71 -2.05 1.68
CA PHE A 80 2.91 -1.25 2.61
C PHE A 80 1.52 -1.05 2.00
N HIS A 81 0.55 -1.82 2.48
CA HIS A 81 -0.83 -1.69 2.07
C HIS A 81 -1.54 -0.61 2.91
N VAL A 82 -1.56 0.61 2.37
CA VAL A 82 -2.18 1.79 2.97
C VAL A 82 -3.50 2.17 2.30
N ALA A 83 -3.71 1.73 1.05
CA ALA A 83 -4.89 2.08 0.29
C ALA A 83 -6.08 1.30 0.83
N THR A 84 -7.16 2.00 1.18
CA THR A 84 -8.43 1.38 1.55
C THR A 84 -9.58 2.14 0.90
N PRO A 85 -10.53 1.47 0.23
CA PRO A 85 -11.76 2.10 -0.21
C PRO A 85 -12.61 2.44 1.01
N LEU A 86 -12.97 3.72 1.15
CA LEU A 86 -13.76 4.18 2.28
C LEU A 86 -15.19 3.61 2.18
N GLN A 87 -15.73 3.18 3.33
CA GLN A 87 -17.14 2.79 3.52
C GLN A 87 -17.64 1.60 2.68
N MET A 88 -16.74 0.79 2.11
CA MET A 88 -17.13 -0.38 1.31
C MET A 88 -16.37 -1.63 1.74
N LEU A 89 -17.00 -2.48 2.56
CA LEU A 89 -16.38 -3.70 3.10
C LEU A 89 -15.93 -4.67 1.99
N GLY A 90 -16.81 -4.97 1.03
CA GLY A 90 -16.50 -5.90 -0.07
C GLY A 90 -15.24 -5.49 -0.86
N PRO A 91 -15.19 -4.27 -1.44
CA PRO A 91 -14.00 -3.76 -2.09
C PRO A 91 -12.75 -3.69 -1.22
N ALA A 92 -12.87 -3.40 0.09
CA ALA A 92 -11.73 -3.40 0.98
C ALA A 92 -11.15 -4.81 1.14
N VAL A 93 -11.99 -5.81 1.40
CA VAL A 93 -11.58 -7.22 1.53
C VAL A 93 -10.97 -7.74 0.23
N THR A 94 -11.65 -7.51 -0.90
CA THR A 94 -11.15 -7.93 -2.23
C THR A 94 -9.83 -7.25 -2.57
N GLY A 95 -9.74 -5.95 -2.33
CA GLY A 95 -8.53 -5.16 -2.59
C GLY A 95 -7.34 -5.65 -1.77
N THR A 96 -7.52 -5.82 -0.46
CA THR A 96 -6.47 -6.36 0.42
C THR A 96 -6.07 -7.78 -0.01
N THR A 97 -7.04 -8.63 -0.38
CA THR A 97 -6.76 -9.98 -0.87
C THR A 97 -5.92 -9.97 -2.15
N ASN A 98 -6.22 -9.08 -3.10
CA ASN A 98 -5.42 -8.92 -4.31
C ASN A 98 -3.98 -8.51 -4.00
N VAL A 99 -3.78 -7.56 -3.07
CA VAL A 99 -2.43 -7.14 -2.66
C VAL A 99 -1.65 -8.28 -2.02
N LEU A 100 -2.29 -9.06 -1.14
CA LEU A 100 -1.65 -10.20 -0.49
C LEU A 100 -1.29 -11.30 -1.50
N LYS A 101 -2.17 -11.61 -2.45
CA LYS A 101 -1.89 -12.56 -3.54
C LYS A 101 -0.74 -12.09 -4.42
N ALA A 102 -0.74 -10.82 -4.83
CA ALA A 102 0.31 -10.22 -5.63
C ALA A 102 1.67 -10.25 -4.89
N ALA A 103 1.67 -9.91 -3.60
CA ALA A 103 2.86 -9.98 -2.75
C ALA A 103 3.39 -11.41 -2.61
N SER A 104 2.51 -12.38 -2.40
CA SER A 104 2.86 -13.80 -2.33
C SER A 104 3.47 -14.29 -3.66
N ALA A 105 2.86 -13.94 -4.79
CA ALA A 105 3.35 -14.34 -6.11
C ALA A 105 4.71 -13.69 -6.45
N ALA A 106 4.97 -12.49 -5.94
CA ALA A 106 6.23 -11.78 -6.11
C ALA A 106 7.32 -12.18 -5.11
N ASN A 107 7.06 -13.16 -4.23
CA ASN A 107 7.95 -13.55 -3.11
C ASN A 107 8.35 -12.35 -2.22
N ALA A 108 7.44 -11.41 -2.00
CA ALA A 108 7.68 -10.30 -1.08
C ALA A 108 7.88 -10.83 0.35
N VAL A 109 8.92 -10.34 1.03
CA VAL A 109 9.34 -10.85 2.35
C VAL A 109 8.34 -10.46 3.45
N ARG A 110 7.67 -9.31 3.30
CA ARG A 110 6.74 -8.80 4.31
C ARG A 110 5.68 -7.89 3.71
N VAL A 111 4.44 -8.05 4.17
CA VAL A 111 3.35 -7.11 3.94
C VAL A 111 3.01 -6.44 5.27
N VAL A 112 2.92 -5.11 5.26
CA VAL A 112 2.41 -4.30 6.38
C VAL A 112 1.08 -3.73 5.97
N VAL A 113 0.01 -4.05 6.70
CA VAL A 113 -1.34 -3.56 6.44
C VAL A 113 -1.67 -2.45 7.42
N VAL A 114 -2.14 -1.31 6.92
CA VAL A 114 -2.65 -0.21 7.75
C VAL A 114 -4.13 -0.45 8.02
N SER A 115 -4.42 -0.91 9.24
CA SER A 115 -5.79 -1.05 9.76
C SER A 115 -6.26 0.25 10.44
N SER A 116 -7.34 0.18 11.22
CA SER A 116 -7.90 1.29 11.99
C SER A 116 -8.20 0.86 13.41
N MET A 117 -8.16 1.80 14.34
CA MET A 117 -8.61 1.64 15.73
C MET A 117 -10.07 1.15 15.80
N VAL A 118 -10.89 1.54 14.82
CA VAL A 118 -12.30 1.10 14.68
C VAL A 118 -12.43 -0.42 14.57
N ALA A 119 -11.43 -1.11 13.99
CA ALA A 119 -11.44 -2.57 13.88
C ALA A 119 -11.21 -3.29 15.23
N VAL A 120 -10.85 -2.54 16.28
CA VAL A 120 -10.63 -3.04 17.63
C VAL A 120 -11.73 -2.55 18.58
N GLU A 121 -12.15 -1.29 18.46
CA GLU A 121 -13.12 -0.68 19.38
C GLU A 121 -14.57 -1.07 19.09
N ILE A 122 -14.93 -1.32 17.83
CA ILE A 122 -16.30 -1.61 17.44
C ILE A 122 -16.49 -3.12 17.32
N ASN A 123 -17.10 -3.71 18.35
CA ASN A 123 -17.51 -5.11 18.32
C ASN A 123 -18.96 -5.22 17.81
N PRO A 124 -19.23 -5.99 16.74
CA PRO A 124 -20.60 -6.29 16.33
C PRO A 124 -21.37 -6.95 17.48
N LYS A 125 -22.66 -6.60 17.64
CA LYS A 125 -23.50 -7.15 18.72
C LYS A 125 -23.55 -8.68 18.71
N ASP A 126 -23.41 -9.29 17.54
CA ASP A 126 -23.50 -10.74 17.34
C ASP A 126 -22.12 -11.41 17.15
N TRP A 127 -21.03 -10.75 17.59
CA TRP A 127 -19.69 -11.32 17.47
C TRP A 127 -19.51 -12.54 18.38
N PRO A 128 -19.00 -13.69 17.88
CA PRO A 128 -18.78 -14.87 18.70
C PRO A 128 -17.78 -14.56 19.82
N GLN A 129 -18.24 -14.62 21.08
CA GLN A 129 -17.43 -14.33 22.27
C GLN A 129 -16.23 -15.28 22.40
N GLU A 130 -16.30 -16.47 21.80
CA GLU A 130 -15.24 -17.49 21.82
C GLU A 130 -14.06 -17.18 20.90
N LEU A 131 -14.22 -16.24 19.96
CA LEU A 131 -13.19 -15.84 19.00
C LEU A 131 -12.46 -14.55 19.40
N VAL A 132 -12.64 -14.08 20.64
CA VAL A 132 -11.89 -12.95 21.18
C VAL A 132 -10.67 -13.51 21.91
N PRO A 133 -9.48 -13.62 21.28
CA PRO A 133 -8.26 -13.58 22.06
C PRO A 133 -8.20 -12.17 22.63
N CYS A 134 -8.63 -12.03 23.89
CA CYS A 134 -8.28 -10.86 24.68
C CYS A 134 -6.78 -10.62 24.53
N CYS A 135 -6.40 -9.36 24.36
CA CYS A 135 -5.03 -8.91 24.57
C CYS A 135 -4.47 -9.45 25.89
#